data_AF-C1NAG0-F1
#
_entry.id   AF-C1NAG0-F1
#
_cell.length_a   1.000
_cell.length_b   1.000
_cell.length_c   1.000
_cell.angle_alpha   90.00
_cell.angle_beta   90.00
_cell.angle_gamma   90.00
#
_symmetry.space_group_name_H-M   'P 1'
#
loop_
_entity.id
_entity.type
_entity.pdbx_description
1 polymer ?
#
loop_
_entity_poly.entity_id
_entity_poly.type
_entity_poly.pdbx_seq_one_letter_code
_entity_poly.pdbx_strand_id
1 'polypeptide(L)'
;MHFTVNSRGTNKSAFWFRISSLVVVILVWALLANGRSCRLQLPFFSRTRIRGRSWADCSTCCSELSSVLTKFRPTAEPSLVCFDVQFFSRTRQHYTVLTTLAPHFSFYLRMAQDFLLDAGSNVKLSHKIVWRLEDNSTIQLPLVLAMIEAGVAVVAHSIQVTESVPPSFTTWVPNFHFIEKKGFSEVARRLSTRHVPYTERKRQVIWAGSTTGVPCYDIGPCASSCNELERVKLVRYFNNITWLNLRLSNAVQWCHGSAAALKDEGLLSMERIM
;
A
#
# COMPACT_ATOMS: atom_id res chain seq x y z
N MET A 1 -29.82 0.36 -57.40
CA MET A 1 -30.23 0.24 -55.99
C MET A 1 -29.05 0.74 -55.16
N HIS A 2 -28.90 2.03 -54.90
CA HIS A 2 -29.54 2.80 -53.82
C HIS A 2 -29.73 1.99 -52.53
N PHE A 3 -28.90 2.27 -51.52
CA PHE A 3 -29.38 2.83 -50.25
C PHE A 3 -28.30 3.73 -49.64
N THR A 4 -28.60 5.03 -49.66
CA THR A 4 -28.01 6.08 -48.84
C THR A 4 -28.67 6.06 -47.47
N VAL A 5 -27.90 6.14 -46.38
CA VAL A 5 -28.44 6.58 -45.08
C VAL A 5 -27.70 7.86 -44.67
N ASN A 6 -28.50 8.92 -44.59
CA ASN A 6 -28.15 10.29 -44.26
C ASN A 6 -27.64 10.42 -42.83
N SER A 7 -26.52 11.13 -42.68
CA SER A 7 -26.01 11.68 -41.43
C SER A 7 -26.69 13.01 -41.11
N ARG A 8 -27.72 12.99 -40.25
CA ARG A 8 -28.13 14.17 -39.48
C ARG A 8 -28.53 13.75 -38.07
N GLY A 9 -27.60 13.93 -37.13
CA GLY A 9 -27.74 13.51 -35.75
C GLY A 9 -26.83 14.29 -34.81
N THR A 10 -27.05 15.61 -34.74
CA THR A 10 -26.83 16.48 -33.57
C THR A 10 -25.43 16.57 -32.93
N ASN A 11 -24.87 17.76 -33.11
CA ASN A 11 -23.71 18.41 -32.48
C ASN A 11 -23.84 18.60 -30.94
N LYS A 12 -24.31 17.60 -30.19
CA LYS A 12 -24.44 17.68 -28.72
C LYS A 12 -23.25 17.07 -27.98
N SER A 13 -22.64 16.00 -28.48
CA SER A 13 -21.53 15.31 -27.79
C SER A 13 -20.26 16.16 -27.70
N ALA A 14 -19.94 16.93 -28.75
CA ALA A 14 -18.76 17.81 -28.78
C ALA A 14 -18.89 19.03 -27.85
N PHE A 15 -20.11 19.50 -27.59
CA PHE A 15 -20.38 20.62 -26.69
C PHE A 15 -20.25 20.20 -25.22
N TRP A 16 -20.77 19.02 -24.86
CA TRP A 16 -20.60 18.45 -23.51
C TRP A 16 -19.14 18.11 -23.22
N PHE A 17 -18.38 17.58 -24.19
CA PHE A 17 -16.95 17.32 -24.01
C PHE A 17 -16.14 18.59 -23.71
N ARG A 18 -16.44 19.71 -24.39
CA ARG A 18 -15.75 20.98 -24.18
C ARG A 18 -16.10 21.64 -22.83
N ILE A 19 -17.35 21.52 -22.37
CA ILE A 19 -17.75 22.01 -21.04
C ILE A 19 -17.10 21.18 -19.92
N SER A 20 -17.04 19.85 -20.07
CA SER A 20 -16.38 18.97 -19.09
C SER A 20 -14.89 19.28 -18.96
N SER A 21 -14.20 19.52 -20.07
CA SER A 21 -12.77 19.90 -20.03
C SER A 21 -12.56 21.30 -19.44
N LEU A 22 -13.46 22.26 -19.71
CA LEU A 22 -13.35 23.62 -19.16
C LEU A 22 -13.62 23.63 -17.64
N VAL A 23 -14.58 22.85 -17.16
CA VAL A 23 -14.89 22.71 -15.73
C VAL A 23 -13.74 22.04 -14.97
N VAL A 24 -13.10 21.02 -15.56
CA VAL A 24 -11.90 20.39 -14.98
C VAL A 24 -10.72 21.37 -14.95
N VAL A 25 -10.50 22.14 -16.02
CA VAL A 25 -9.44 23.15 -16.06
C VAL A 25 -9.69 24.26 -15.05
N ILE A 26 -10.94 24.74 -14.91
CA ILE A 26 -11.32 25.77 -13.92
C ILE A 26 -11.22 25.22 -12.49
N LEU A 27 -11.57 23.95 -12.24
CA LEU A 27 -11.40 23.32 -10.93
C LEU A 27 -9.93 23.12 -10.57
N VAL A 28 -9.10 22.69 -11.52
CA VAL A 28 -7.66 22.55 -11.33
C VAL A 28 -7.01 23.93 -11.13
N TRP A 29 -7.44 24.95 -11.87
CA TRP A 29 -6.98 26.32 -11.66
C TRP A 29 -7.49 26.90 -10.33
N ALA A 30 -8.72 26.63 -9.91
CA ALA A 30 -9.22 27.05 -8.59
C ALA A 30 -8.48 26.35 -7.44
N LEU A 31 -8.05 25.10 -7.64
CA LEU A 31 -7.22 24.33 -6.70
C LEU A 31 -5.76 24.80 -6.69
N LEU A 32 -5.22 25.27 -7.81
CA LEU A 32 -3.85 25.78 -7.93
C LEU A 32 -3.73 27.28 -7.57
N ALA A 33 -4.73 28.09 -7.89
CA ALA A 33 -4.77 29.53 -7.61
C ALA A 33 -5.17 29.83 -6.17
N ASN A 34 -5.96 28.97 -5.51
CA ASN A 34 -6.06 28.95 -4.05
C ASN A 34 -4.84 28.25 -3.44
N GLY A 35 -3.66 28.79 -3.72
CA GLY A 35 -2.35 28.42 -3.17
C GLY A 35 -2.23 28.60 -1.65
N ARG A 36 -3.27 28.31 -0.90
CA ARG A 36 -3.12 27.75 0.44
C ARG A 36 -2.63 26.35 0.21
N SER A 37 -1.39 26.08 0.60
CA SER A 37 -0.94 24.73 0.85
C SER A 37 -2.05 24.01 1.62
N CYS A 38 -2.83 23.18 0.94
CA CYS A 38 -3.49 22.05 1.57
C CYS A 38 -2.36 21.10 1.98
N ARG A 39 -1.56 21.54 2.95
CA ARG A 39 -1.10 20.62 3.98
C ARG A 39 -2.40 20.04 4.49
N LEU A 40 -2.72 18.84 4.02
CA LEU A 40 -3.45 17.90 4.86
C LEU A 40 -2.54 17.70 6.09
N GLN A 41 -2.56 18.68 6.99
CA GLN A 41 -2.13 18.49 8.35
C GLN A 41 -3.17 17.53 8.88
N LEU A 42 -2.91 16.23 8.72
CA LEU A 42 -3.45 15.25 9.63
C LEU A 42 -3.12 15.80 11.02
N PRO A 43 -4.12 16.28 11.79
CA PRO A 43 -3.85 16.88 13.08
C PRO A 43 -3.02 15.87 13.86
N PHE A 44 -1.86 16.33 14.31
CA PHE A 44 -0.84 15.51 14.96
C PHE A 44 -1.50 14.53 15.94
N PHE A 45 -1.19 13.24 15.78
CA PHE A 45 -1.61 12.10 16.60
C PHE A 45 -1.67 12.45 18.09
N SER A 46 -2.85 12.89 18.53
CA SER A 46 -3.06 13.31 19.90
C SER A 46 -3.55 12.10 20.68
N ARG A 47 -2.60 11.35 21.25
CA ARG A 47 -2.88 10.21 22.16
C ARG A 47 -3.85 10.57 23.29
N THR A 48 -4.05 11.85 23.59
CA THR A 48 -4.98 12.29 24.65
C THR A 48 -6.45 12.18 24.24
N ARG A 49 -6.80 12.14 22.94
CA ARG A 49 -8.20 12.04 22.46
C ARG A 49 -8.74 10.59 22.41
N ILE A 50 -7.86 9.59 22.48
CA ILE A 50 -8.18 8.16 22.36
C ILE A 50 -8.41 7.50 23.75
N ARG A 51 -8.18 8.24 24.86
CA ARG A 51 -8.36 7.72 26.23
C ARG A 51 -9.78 7.17 26.43
N GLY A 52 -9.87 5.86 26.65
CA GLY A 52 -11.12 5.15 26.93
C GLY A 52 -11.69 4.32 25.76
N ARG A 53 -11.03 4.31 24.59
CA ARG A 53 -11.44 3.46 23.45
C ARG A 53 -10.50 2.27 23.32
N SER A 54 -11.07 1.11 23.02
CA SER A 54 -10.34 -0.17 22.95
C SER A 54 -10.91 -1.10 21.90
N TRP A 55 -10.18 -2.17 21.59
CA TRP A 55 -10.62 -3.24 20.71
C TRP A 55 -11.01 -4.48 21.51
N ALA A 56 -11.97 -5.25 20.99
CA ALA A 56 -12.29 -6.59 21.44
C ALA A 56 -12.28 -7.54 20.25
N ASP A 57 -11.78 -8.76 20.46
CA ASP A 57 -12.11 -9.86 19.58
C ASP A 57 -13.59 -10.23 19.75
N CYS A 58 -14.26 -10.50 18.63
CA CYS A 58 -15.68 -10.82 18.55
C CYS A 58 -15.91 -11.77 17.38
N SER A 59 -15.93 -13.07 17.66
CA SER A 59 -16.08 -14.12 16.64
C SER A 59 -17.37 -14.04 15.82
N THR A 60 -18.41 -13.38 16.34
CA THR A 60 -19.70 -13.20 15.66
C THR A 60 -19.82 -11.86 14.94
N CYS A 61 -18.88 -10.93 15.16
CA CYS A 61 -18.84 -9.67 14.43
C CYS A 61 -18.41 -9.95 12.98
N CYS A 62 -19.04 -9.28 12.02
CA CYS A 62 -18.88 -9.55 10.58
C CYS A 62 -19.37 -10.95 10.14
N SER A 63 -20.38 -11.51 10.79
CA SER A 63 -20.94 -12.83 10.47
C SER A 63 -21.47 -12.95 9.04
N GLU A 64 -21.81 -11.86 8.36
CA GLU A 64 -22.17 -11.86 6.93
C GLU A 64 -21.03 -12.35 6.03
N LEU A 65 -19.78 -12.23 6.49
CA LEU A 65 -18.62 -12.71 5.74
C LEU A 65 -18.40 -14.21 5.89
N SER A 66 -19.08 -14.88 6.84
CA SER A 66 -18.95 -16.33 7.01
C SER A 66 -19.42 -17.10 5.78
N SER A 67 -20.52 -16.68 5.15
CA SER A 67 -21.03 -17.30 3.92
C SER A 67 -20.12 -17.01 2.72
N VAL A 68 -19.64 -15.77 2.61
CA VAL A 68 -18.65 -15.36 1.60
C VAL A 68 -17.40 -16.23 1.72
N LEU A 69 -16.77 -16.27 2.91
CA LEU A 69 -15.55 -17.03 3.13
C LEU A 69 -15.73 -18.54 2.97
N THR A 70 -16.92 -19.08 3.26
CA THR A 70 -17.19 -20.51 3.02
C THR A 70 -17.09 -20.85 1.53
N LYS A 71 -17.56 -19.97 0.65
CA LYS A 71 -17.46 -20.13 -0.82
C LYS A 71 -16.01 -20.05 -1.32
N PHE A 72 -15.18 -19.23 -0.67
CA PHE A 72 -13.80 -18.97 -1.09
C PHE A 72 -12.74 -19.67 -0.25
N ARG A 73 -13.11 -20.45 0.78
CA ARG A 73 -12.19 -20.99 1.80
C ARG A 73 -10.95 -21.71 1.26
N PRO A 74 -11.02 -22.49 0.16
CA PRO A 74 -9.83 -23.15 -0.39
C PRO A 74 -8.80 -22.17 -0.97
N THR A 75 -9.22 -20.96 -1.35
CA THR A 75 -8.41 -19.98 -2.08
C THR A 75 -8.38 -18.61 -1.41
N ALA A 76 -9.03 -18.44 -0.25
CA ALA A 76 -9.08 -17.18 0.47
C ALA A 76 -7.69 -16.81 0.99
N GLU A 77 -7.34 -15.53 0.87
CA GLU A 77 -6.05 -15.03 1.31
C GLU A 77 -5.88 -15.17 2.83
N PRO A 78 -4.65 -15.47 3.29
CA PRO A 78 -4.34 -15.44 4.73
C PRO A 78 -4.41 -14.02 5.29
N SER A 79 -4.41 -13.92 6.62
CA SER A 79 -4.31 -12.66 7.36
C SER A 79 -5.42 -11.65 7.05
N LEU A 80 -6.61 -12.11 6.66
CA LEU A 80 -7.80 -11.27 6.52
C LEU A 80 -8.40 -11.00 7.89
N VAL A 81 -8.59 -9.73 8.20
CA VAL A 81 -9.21 -9.28 9.46
C VAL A 81 -10.37 -8.35 9.15
N CYS A 82 -11.52 -8.61 9.78
CA CYS A 82 -12.64 -7.69 9.75
C CYS A 82 -12.63 -6.80 11.00
N PHE A 83 -12.87 -5.53 10.80
CA PHE A 83 -13.07 -4.54 11.85
C PHE A 83 -14.52 -4.04 11.77
N ASP A 84 -15.31 -4.29 12.82
CA ASP A 84 -16.63 -3.68 13.01
C ASP A 84 -16.46 -2.38 13.79
N VAL A 85 -16.47 -1.29 13.03
CA VAL A 85 -16.16 0.03 13.52
C VAL A 85 -17.44 0.82 13.70
N GLN A 86 -17.65 1.37 14.90
CA GLN A 86 -18.71 2.34 15.20
C GLN A 86 -18.21 3.40 16.18
N PHE A 87 -17.56 4.44 15.65
CA PHE A 87 -16.86 5.43 16.49
C PHE A 87 -17.77 6.33 17.32
N PHE A 88 -19.00 6.58 16.90
CA PHE A 88 -19.84 7.56 17.59
C PHE A 88 -20.80 6.91 18.59
N SER A 89 -21.10 5.63 18.39
CA SER A 89 -22.00 4.85 19.24
C SER A 89 -21.27 3.94 20.23
N ARG A 90 -19.99 3.60 19.99
CA ARG A 90 -19.24 2.65 20.83
C ARG A 90 -17.90 3.21 21.28
N THR A 91 -17.57 2.96 22.55
CA THR A 91 -16.22 3.14 23.09
C THR A 91 -15.34 1.94 22.76
N ARG A 92 -15.91 0.72 22.81
CA ARG A 92 -15.25 -0.53 22.44
C ARG A 92 -15.59 -0.92 21.01
N GLN A 93 -14.56 -0.97 20.15
CA GLN A 93 -14.64 -1.43 18.77
C GLN A 93 -14.40 -2.94 18.72
N HIS A 94 -14.82 -3.61 17.65
CA HIS A 94 -14.69 -5.05 17.54
C HIS A 94 -13.93 -5.45 16.29
N TYR A 95 -13.18 -6.53 16.38
CA TYR A 95 -12.56 -7.16 15.22
C TYR A 95 -12.73 -8.67 15.29
N THR A 96 -12.56 -9.32 14.14
CA THR A 96 -12.44 -10.78 14.06
C THR A 96 -11.41 -11.14 13.00
N VAL A 97 -10.65 -12.19 13.28
CA VAL A 97 -9.69 -12.76 12.34
C VAL A 97 -10.45 -13.74 11.45
N LEU A 98 -10.61 -13.38 10.18
CA LEU A 98 -11.43 -14.13 9.21
C LEU A 98 -10.70 -15.35 8.64
N THR A 99 -9.39 -15.22 8.44
CA THR A 99 -8.51 -16.29 7.97
C THR A 99 -7.25 -16.37 8.83
N THR A 100 -6.48 -17.45 8.71
CA THR A 100 -5.30 -17.69 9.54
C THR A 100 -4.36 -16.47 9.56
N LEU A 101 -4.15 -15.89 10.74
CA LEU A 101 -3.22 -14.79 10.95
C LEU A 101 -1.88 -15.35 11.43
N ALA A 102 -0.83 -15.17 10.63
CA ALA A 102 0.50 -15.59 11.04
C ALA A 102 1.00 -14.74 12.23
N PRO A 103 1.72 -15.31 13.21
CA PRO A 103 2.13 -14.59 14.43
C PRO A 103 2.93 -13.31 14.18
N HIS A 104 3.73 -13.26 13.11
CA HIS A 104 4.54 -12.09 12.78
C HIS A 104 3.68 -10.90 12.30
N PHE A 105 2.45 -11.14 11.82
CA PHE A 105 1.51 -10.09 11.43
C PHE A 105 0.62 -9.60 12.59
N SER A 106 0.72 -10.17 13.80
CA SER A 106 0.01 -9.64 14.97
C SER A 106 0.45 -8.21 15.33
N PHE A 107 1.67 -7.82 14.95
CA PHE A 107 2.11 -6.43 15.05
C PHE A 107 1.33 -5.50 14.10
N TYR A 108 1.02 -5.96 12.88
CA TYR A 108 0.23 -5.20 11.89
C TYR A 108 -1.21 -5.06 12.32
N LEU A 109 -1.78 -6.07 12.99
CA LEU A 109 -3.10 -5.99 13.60
C LEU A 109 -3.20 -4.82 14.59
N ARG A 110 -2.23 -4.70 15.51
CA ARG A 110 -2.18 -3.59 16.47
C ARG A 110 -2.06 -2.23 15.78
N MET A 111 -1.27 -2.13 14.72
CA MET A 111 -1.16 -0.89 13.95
C MET A 111 -2.44 -0.52 13.20
N ALA A 112 -3.12 -1.50 12.60
CA ALA A 112 -4.42 -1.28 11.95
C ALA A 112 -5.46 -0.81 12.96
N GLN A 113 -5.50 -1.44 14.13
CA GLN A 113 -6.34 -1.05 15.27
C GLN A 113 -6.10 0.40 15.70
N ASP A 114 -4.84 0.78 15.91
CA ASP A 114 -4.45 2.14 16.30
C ASP A 114 -4.81 3.16 15.22
N PHE A 115 -4.56 2.83 13.94
CA PHE A 115 -4.89 3.68 12.80
C PHE A 115 -6.40 3.92 12.69
N LEU A 116 -7.21 2.86 12.77
CA LEU A 116 -8.67 2.98 12.69
C LEU A 116 -9.22 3.78 13.88
N LEU A 117 -8.67 3.60 15.08
CA LEU A 117 -8.97 4.42 16.27
C LEU A 117 -8.72 5.91 16.02
N ASP A 118 -7.58 6.24 15.45
CA ASP A 118 -7.23 7.62 15.15
C ASP A 118 -8.12 8.19 14.05
N ALA A 119 -8.28 7.48 12.93
CA ALA A 119 -9.10 7.90 11.80
C ALA A 119 -10.56 8.15 12.22
N GLY A 120 -11.14 7.22 12.97
CA GLY A 120 -12.51 7.34 13.44
C GLY A 120 -12.73 8.35 14.58
N SER A 121 -11.68 8.77 15.27
CA SER A 121 -11.76 9.90 16.21
C SER A 121 -11.94 11.25 15.50
N ASN A 122 -11.57 11.32 14.22
CA ASN A 122 -11.62 12.53 13.40
C ASN A 122 -12.81 12.54 12.42
N VAL A 123 -13.39 11.37 12.10
CA VAL A 123 -14.44 11.23 11.08
C VAL A 123 -15.54 10.31 11.60
N LYS A 124 -16.80 10.60 11.24
CA LYS A 124 -17.97 9.72 11.47
C LYS A 124 -17.86 8.38 10.73
N LEU A 125 -17.03 7.50 11.28
CA LEU A 125 -16.79 6.16 10.76
C LEU A 125 -17.66 5.16 11.52
N SER A 126 -18.64 4.60 10.82
CA SER A 126 -19.50 3.51 11.29
C SER A 126 -19.68 2.50 10.16
N HIS A 127 -18.74 1.56 10.03
CA HIS A 127 -18.69 0.64 8.90
C HIS A 127 -17.91 -0.63 9.23
N LYS A 128 -18.15 -1.70 8.48
CA LYS A 128 -17.33 -2.91 8.54
C LYS A 128 -16.23 -2.85 7.50
N ILE A 129 -15.02 -3.17 7.90
CA ILE A 129 -13.83 -3.01 7.07
C ILE A 129 -13.05 -4.32 7.07
N VAL A 130 -12.72 -4.85 5.91
CA VAL A 130 -11.78 -5.96 5.75
C VAL A 130 -10.42 -5.43 5.30
N TRP A 131 -9.38 -5.90 5.97
CA TRP A 131 -8.00 -5.59 5.66
C TRP A 131 -7.16 -6.88 5.68
N ARG A 132 -6.42 -7.14 4.59
CA ARG A 132 -5.32 -8.12 4.58
C ARG A 132 -4.06 -7.54 5.24
N LEU A 133 -3.63 -8.13 6.34
CA LEU A 133 -2.53 -7.62 7.17
C LEU A 133 -1.16 -8.20 6.77
N GLU A 134 -0.76 -8.02 5.52
CA GLU A 134 0.55 -8.46 4.99
C GLU A 134 1.18 -7.37 4.12
N ASP A 135 2.50 -7.42 3.90
CA ASP A 135 3.21 -6.45 3.05
C ASP A 135 2.63 -6.36 1.62
N ASN A 136 2.15 -7.49 1.09
CA ASN A 136 1.27 -7.54 -0.07
C ASN A 136 -0.18 -7.74 0.40
N SER A 137 -0.95 -6.65 0.41
CA SER A 137 -2.36 -6.67 0.83
C SER A 137 -3.35 -6.94 -0.31
N THR A 138 -2.90 -7.52 -1.43
CA THR A 138 -3.78 -7.90 -2.55
C THR A 138 -4.80 -8.94 -2.10
N ILE A 139 -6.05 -8.77 -2.52
CA ILE A 139 -7.12 -9.77 -2.35
C ILE A 139 -7.69 -10.03 -3.75
N GLN A 140 -7.93 -11.28 -4.10
CA GLN A 140 -8.48 -11.66 -5.40
C GLN A 140 -9.81 -10.93 -5.65
N LEU A 141 -9.98 -10.38 -6.86
CA LEU A 141 -11.15 -9.57 -7.22
C LEU A 141 -12.48 -10.26 -6.93
N PRO A 142 -12.69 -11.56 -7.22
CA PRO A 142 -13.95 -12.22 -6.89
C PRO A 142 -14.31 -12.16 -5.40
N LEU A 143 -13.32 -12.23 -4.51
CA LEU A 143 -13.53 -12.13 -3.07
C LEU A 143 -13.79 -10.68 -2.65
N VAL A 144 -13.06 -9.71 -3.21
CA VAL A 144 -13.31 -8.28 -2.99
C VAL A 144 -14.74 -7.91 -3.37
N LEU A 145 -15.20 -8.32 -4.56
CA LEU A 145 -16.55 -8.04 -5.03
C LEU A 145 -17.62 -8.66 -4.11
N ALA A 146 -17.42 -9.90 -3.66
CA ALA A 146 -18.34 -10.55 -2.74
C ALA A 146 -18.40 -9.86 -1.35
N MET A 147 -17.27 -9.32 -0.86
CA MET A 147 -17.24 -8.53 0.38
C MET A 147 -17.98 -7.20 0.22
N ILE A 148 -17.79 -6.51 -0.91
CA ILE A 148 -18.49 -5.25 -1.21
C ILE A 148 -20.01 -5.50 -1.34
N GLU A 149 -20.41 -6.57 -2.01
CA GLU A 149 -21.82 -6.97 -2.13
C GLU A 149 -22.44 -7.27 -0.75
N ALA A 150 -21.65 -7.81 0.18
CA ALA A 150 -22.04 -7.99 1.58
C ALA A 150 -22.06 -6.68 2.40
N GLY A 151 -21.80 -5.52 1.78
CA GLY A 151 -21.81 -4.21 2.44
C GLY A 151 -20.57 -3.93 3.28
N VAL A 152 -19.45 -4.58 2.99
CA VAL A 152 -18.19 -4.44 3.72
C VAL A 152 -17.16 -3.72 2.85
N ALA A 153 -16.53 -2.68 3.40
CA ALA A 153 -15.45 -1.99 2.71
C ALA A 153 -14.17 -2.83 2.75
N VAL A 154 -13.44 -2.88 1.63
CA VAL A 154 -12.12 -3.51 1.56
C VAL A 154 -11.06 -2.41 1.51
N VAL A 155 -10.05 -2.52 2.37
CA VAL A 155 -8.92 -1.59 2.42
C VAL A 155 -7.61 -2.30 2.10
N ALA A 156 -6.71 -1.57 1.46
CA ALA A 156 -5.35 -2.05 1.16
C ALA A 156 -4.35 -0.90 1.23
N HIS A 157 -3.11 -1.25 1.54
CA HIS A 157 -1.99 -0.32 1.62
C HIS A 157 -0.89 -0.62 0.59
N SER A 158 -1.04 -1.75 -0.09
CA SER A 158 -0.17 -2.26 -1.13
C SER A 158 -0.96 -3.30 -1.90
N ILE A 159 -1.26 -3.04 -3.16
CA ILE A 159 -1.83 -4.07 -4.05
C ILE A 159 -0.85 -4.31 -5.18
N GLN A 160 -0.74 -5.56 -5.58
CA GLN A 160 -0.15 -5.93 -6.83
C GLN A 160 -1.13 -5.54 -7.92
N VAL A 161 -0.77 -4.55 -8.70
CA VAL A 161 -1.57 -4.14 -9.85
C VAL A 161 -1.38 -5.21 -10.92
N THR A 162 -2.27 -6.20 -10.93
CA THR A 162 -2.52 -7.06 -12.08
C THR A 162 -3.71 -6.52 -12.84
N GLU A 163 -3.87 -6.90 -14.11
CA GLU A 163 -5.07 -6.55 -14.91
C GLU A 163 -6.39 -6.98 -14.24
N SER A 164 -6.32 -7.89 -13.26
CA SER A 164 -7.44 -8.55 -12.60
C SER A 164 -7.95 -7.88 -11.33
N VAL A 165 -7.32 -6.84 -10.76
CA VAL A 165 -7.86 -6.12 -9.58
C VAL A 165 -7.77 -4.60 -9.79
N PRO A 166 -8.83 -3.96 -10.34
CA PRO A 166 -8.83 -2.52 -10.50
C PRO A 166 -8.74 -1.81 -9.13
N PRO A 167 -7.87 -0.80 -8.98
CA PRO A 167 -7.73 -0.05 -7.73
C PRO A 167 -9.03 0.58 -7.20
N SER A 168 -10.05 0.75 -8.05
CA SER A 168 -11.35 1.32 -7.72
C SER A 168 -12.17 0.50 -6.73
N PHE A 169 -11.91 -0.81 -6.61
CA PHE A 169 -12.65 -1.69 -5.69
C PHE A 169 -12.03 -1.75 -4.29
N THR A 170 -10.98 -0.96 -4.03
CA THR A 170 -10.29 -0.98 -2.75
C THR A 170 -10.02 0.44 -2.28
N THR A 171 -10.31 0.69 -1.00
CA THR A 171 -9.97 1.97 -0.38
C THR A 171 -8.51 1.95 0.05
N TRP A 172 -7.74 2.93 -0.43
CA TRP A 172 -6.32 3.03 -0.09
C TRP A 172 -6.11 3.60 1.30
N VAL A 173 -5.29 2.91 2.08
CA VAL A 173 -4.85 3.35 3.41
C VAL A 173 -3.32 3.46 3.46
N PRO A 174 -2.74 4.27 4.36
CA PRO A 174 -1.30 4.37 4.47
C PRO A 174 -0.65 3.02 4.79
N ASN A 175 0.54 2.80 4.23
CA ASN A 175 1.37 1.63 4.53
C ASN A 175 1.68 1.52 6.05
N PHE A 176 1.78 0.29 6.56
CA PHE A 176 2.10 0.05 7.97
C PHE A 176 3.39 0.73 8.43
N HIS A 177 4.41 0.86 7.58
CA HIS A 177 5.62 1.62 7.91
C HIS A 177 5.33 3.12 8.14
N PHE A 178 4.36 3.68 7.41
CA PHE A 178 3.91 5.05 7.65
C PHE A 178 3.16 5.15 8.98
N ILE A 179 2.27 4.20 9.26
CA ILE A 179 1.50 4.16 10.51
C ILE A 179 2.44 4.03 11.71
N GLU A 180 3.37 3.08 11.66
CA GLU A 180 4.36 2.78 12.71
C GLU A 180 5.16 4.01 13.10
N LYS A 181 5.66 4.75 12.11
CA LYS A 181 6.54 5.91 12.33
C LYS A 181 5.76 7.21 12.56
N LYS A 182 4.43 7.14 12.70
CA LYS A 182 3.54 8.32 12.78
C LYS A 182 3.80 9.28 11.62
N GLY A 183 3.85 8.70 10.43
CA GLY A 183 4.25 9.33 9.18
C GLY A 183 5.77 9.38 8.95
N PHE A 184 6.20 10.30 8.11
CA PHE A 184 7.62 10.53 7.79
C PHE A 184 8.17 11.82 8.41
N SER A 185 7.54 12.36 9.45
CA SER A 185 7.91 13.66 10.03
C SER A 185 9.36 13.69 10.52
N GLU A 186 9.80 12.67 11.25
CA GLU A 186 11.18 12.55 11.73
C GLU A 186 12.18 12.35 10.58
N VAL A 187 11.81 11.56 9.57
CA VAL A 187 12.65 11.36 8.37
C VAL A 187 12.77 12.67 7.59
N ALA A 188 11.67 13.37 7.35
CA ALA A 188 11.64 14.66 6.67
C ALA A 188 12.47 15.72 7.44
N ARG A 189 12.37 15.74 8.77
CA ARG A 189 13.20 16.61 9.63
C ARG A 189 14.69 16.29 9.50
N ARG A 190 15.07 15.00 9.51
CA ARG A 190 16.47 14.60 9.31
C ARG A 190 16.98 15.01 7.94
N LEU A 191 16.18 14.79 6.90
CA LEU A 191 16.52 15.15 5.52
C LEU A 191 16.66 16.66 5.34
N SER A 192 15.86 17.48 6.03
CA SER A 192 16.01 18.94 5.98
C SER A 192 17.27 19.42 6.70
N THR A 193 17.67 18.78 7.80
CA THR A 193 18.89 19.15 8.56
C THR A 193 20.20 18.67 7.92
N ARG A 194 20.15 17.67 7.03
CA ARG A 194 21.33 17.10 6.36
C ARG A 194 21.33 17.40 4.86
N HIS A 195 20.83 18.57 4.49
CA HIS A 195 20.72 18.94 3.08
C HIS A 195 22.11 19.10 2.45
N VAL A 196 22.37 18.34 1.38
CA VAL A 196 23.54 18.54 0.51
C VAL A 196 23.05 19.28 -0.74
N PRO A 197 23.55 20.51 -1.01
CA PRO A 197 23.22 21.28 -2.20
C PRO A 197 23.45 20.48 -3.48
N TYR A 198 22.59 20.66 -4.49
CA TYR A 198 22.68 19.89 -5.73
C TYR A 198 24.07 19.98 -6.39
N THR A 199 24.69 21.15 -6.34
CA THR A 199 26.04 21.42 -6.88
C THR A 199 27.16 20.65 -6.18
N GLU A 200 26.94 20.22 -4.93
CA GLU A 200 27.92 19.49 -4.11
C GLU A 200 27.68 17.97 -4.10
N ARG A 201 26.58 17.51 -4.69
CA ARG A 201 26.27 16.07 -4.74
C ARG A 201 27.26 15.36 -5.65
N LYS A 202 27.70 14.18 -5.20
CA LYS A 202 28.49 13.27 -6.05
C LYS A 202 27.69 12.96 -7.32
N ARG A 203 28.34 13.03 -8.47
CA ARG A 203 27.77 12.68 -9.78
C ARG A 203 27.72 11.15 -9.95
N GLN A 204 27.06 10.47 -9.03
CA GLN A 204 26.90 9.02 -9.01
C GLN A 204 25.43 8.66 -8.87
N VAL A 205 25.01 7.59 -9.55
CA VAL A 205 23.73 6.94 -9.24
C VAL A 205 23.97 6.02 -8.05
N ILE A 206 23.18 6.20 -7.00
CA ILE A 206 23.33 5.43 -5.75
C ILE A 206 22.08 4.58 -5.56
N TRP A 207 22.28 3.29 -5.28
CA TRP A 207 21.23 2.41 -4.82
C TRP A 207 21.76 1.50 -3.71
N ALA A 208 20.97 1.34 -2.66
CA ALA A 208 21.28 0.36 -1.64
C ALA A 208 20.00 -0.29 -1.14
N GLY A 209 20.01 -1.61 -1.05
CA GLY A 209 18.87 -2.38 -0.61
C GLY A 209 19.23 -3.82 -0.31
N SER A 210 18.32 -4.54 0.34
CA SER A 210 18.47 -5.97 0.56
C SER A 210 18.22 -6.76 -0.73
N THR A 211 18.50 -8.06 -0.66
CA THR A 211 18.09 -9.07 -1.66
C THR A 211 16.58 -9.32 -1.69
N THR A 212 15.75 -8.47 -1.08
CA THR A 212 14.29 -8.62 -1.11
C THR A 212 13.81 -8.60 -2.55
N GLY A 213 13.10 -9.63 -2.95
CA GLY A 213 12.57 -9.81 -4.29
C GLY A 213 11.93 -11.18 -4.35
N VAL A 214 10.83 -11.31 -5.08
CA VAL A 214 10.17 -12.60 -5.24
C VAL A 214 10.75 -13.27 -6.49
N PRO A 215 11.08 -14.57 -6.46
CA PRO A 215 11.64 -15.29 -7.59
C PRO A 215 10.81 -15.17 -8.88
N CYS A 216 9.50 -14.95 -8.76
CA CYS A 216 8.59 -14.56 -9.82
C CYS A 216 7.24 -14.13 -9.23
N TYR A 217 6.50 -13.33 -9.98
CA TYR A 217 5.04 -13.21 -9.85
C TYR A 217 4.46 -13.62 -11.22
N ASP A 218 3.95 -14.84 -11.30
CA ASP A 218 3.12 -15.42 -12.39
C ASP A 218 3.64 -15.36 -13.86
N ILE A 219 4.80 -14.77 -14.13
CA ILE A 219 5.43 -14.73 -15.47
C ILE A 219 6.83 -15.33 -15.35
N GLY A 220 7.06 -16.47 -16.00
CA GLY A 220 8.30 -17.25 -15.92
C GLY A 220 9.46 -16.73 -16.80
N PRO A 221 10.64 -17.38 -16.74
CA PRO A 221 11.07 -18.37 -15.75
C PRO A 221 11.51 -17.69 -14.45
N CYS A 222 11.06 -18.25 -13.33
CA CYS A 222 11.38 -17.78 -11.99
C CYS A 222 12.88 -17.90 -11.71
N ALA A 223 13.43 -16.98 -10.92
CA ALA A 223 14.77 -17.15 -10.37
C ALA A 223 14.85 -18.49 -9.62
N SER A 224 15.83 -19.31 -9.97
CA SER A 224 16.11 -20.62 -9.37
C SER A 224 17.20 -20.55 -8.29
N SER A 225 17.97 -19.47 -8.27
CA SER A 225 18.95 -19.17 -7.22
C SER A 225 18.97 -17.69 -6.80
N CYS A 226 19.54 -17.40 -5.63
CA CYS A 226 19.74 -16.02 -5.15
C CYS A 226 20.44 -15.13 -6.19
N ASN A 227 21.37 -15.72 -6.94
CA ASN A 227 22.14 -15.04 -8.00
C ASN A 227 21.27 -14.59 -9.18
N GLU A 228 20.10 -15.19 -9.36
CA GLU A 228 19.18 -14.87 -10.44
C GLU A 228 18.18 -13.78 -10.06
N LEU A 229 18.16 -13.32 -8.81
CA LEU A 229 17.34 -12.18 -8.42
C LEU A 229 17.83 -10.90 -9.10
N GLU A 230 16.90 -10.11 -9.65
CA GLU A 230 17.19 -8.88 -10.39
C GLU A 230 18.05 -7.89 -9.62
N ARG A 231 17.84 -7.74 -8.30
CA ARG A 231 18.67 -6.87 -7.46
C ARG A 231 20.10 -7.36 -7.30
N VAL A 232 20.30 -8.68 -7.22
CA VAL A 232 21.62 -9.29 -7.13
C VAL A 232 22.36 -9.17 -8.46
N LYS A 233 21.66 -9.47 -9.57
CA LYS A 233 22.17 -9.22 -10.93
C LYS A 233 22.59 -7.77 -11.12
N LEU A 234 21.72 -6.82 -10.77
CA LEU A 234 21.99 -5.39 -10.89
C LEU A 234 23.29 -5.00 -10.19
N VAL A 235 23.45 -5.36 -8.91
CA VAL A 235 24.66 -5.02 -8.15
C VAL A 235 25.90 -5.72 -8.73
N ARG A 236 25.78 -7.01 -9.09
CA ARG A 236 26.90 -7.78 -9.64
C ARG A 236 27.37 -7.27 -11.00
N TYR A 237 26.46 -7.04 -11.95
CA TYR A 237 26.80 -6.59 -13.30
C TYR A 237 27.44 -5.20 -13.32
N PHE A 238 27.09 -4.35 -12.35
CA PHE A 238 27.49 -2.95 -12.35
C PHE A 238 28.50 -2.57 -11.26
N ASN A 239 29.04 -3.55 -10.51
CA ASN A 239 29.97 -3.30 -9.38
C ASN A 239 31.25 -2.54 -9.78
N ASN A 240 31.66 -2.62 -11.05
CA ASN A 240 32.88 -1.99 -11.55
C ASN A 240 32.64 -0.66 -12.30
N ILE A 241 31.41 -0.13 -12.31
CA ILE A 241 31.10 1.13 -12.99
C ILE A 241 31.28 2.30 -12.03
N THR A 242 32.24 3.19 -12.31
CA THR A 242 32.68 4.26 -11.40
C THR A 242 31.62 5.33 -11.08
N TRP A 243 30.65 5.54 -11.99
CA TRP A 243 29.52 6.45 -11.77
C TRP A 243 28.30 5.77 -11.15
N LEU A 244 28.38 4.47 -10.85
CA LEU A 244 27.36 3.70 -10.14
C LEU A 244 27.88 3.30 -8.75
N ASN A 245 27.08 3.50 -7.72
CA ASN A 245 27.33 3.01 -6.37
C ASN A 245 26.13 2.17 -5.92
N LEU A 246 26.13 0.91 -6.32
CA LEU A 246 25.05 -0.04 -6.06
C LEU A 246 25.54 -1.05 -5.03
N ARG A 247 24.79 -1.27 -3.95
CA ARG A 247 25.21 -2.18 -2.86
C ARG A 247 24.06 -3.01 -2.33
N LEU A 248 24.34 -4.26 -1.98
CA LEU A 248 23.43 -5.05 -1.15
C LEU A 248 23.68 -4.72 0.32
N SER A 249 22.63 -4.38 1.05
CA SER A 249 22.71 -4.07 2.48
C SER A 249 22.45 -5.29 3.37
N ASN A 250 21.67 -6.27 2.89
CA ASN A 250 21.37 -7.50 3.62
C ASN A 250 20.94 -8.64 2.68
N ALA A 251 21.24 -9.88 3.06
CA ALA A 251 20.73 -11.09 2.42
C ALA A 251 19.53 -11.61 3.22
N VAL A 252 18.32 -11.44 2.68
CA VAL A 252 17.07 -11.80 3.35
C VAL A 252 16.45 -13.06 2.76
N GLN A 253 15.64 -13.74 3.58
CA GLN A 253 14.78 -14.87 3.18
C GLN A 253 15.56 -15.94 2.40
N TRP A 254 15.20 -16.13 1.12
CA TRP A 254 15.74 -17.15 0.23
C TRP A 254 17.23 -17.02 -0.08
N CYS A 255 17.79 -15.81 0.07
CA CYS A 255 19.22 -15.55 -0.10
C CYS A 255 20.05 -15.74 1.17
N HIS A 256 19.46 -16.11 2.32
CA HIS A 256 20.18 -16.15 3.59
C HIS A 256 21.39 -17.09 3.56
N GLY A 257 21.26 -18.26 2.91
CA GLY A 257 22.36 -19.21 2.73
C GLY A 257 23.48 -18.72 1.79
N SER A 258 23.23 -17.69 0.99
CA SER A 258 24.21 -17.09 0.08
C SER A 258 24.91 -15.86 0.67
N ALA A 259 24.61 -15.48 1.93
CA ALA A 259 25.12 -14.25 2.53
C ALA A 259 26.66 -14.18 2.56
N ALA A 260 27.32 -15.29 2.89
CA ALA A 260 28.79 -15.37 2.93
C ALA A 260 29.39 -15.18 1.53
N ALA A 261 28.89 -15.92 0.53
CA ALA A 261 29.36 -15.81 -0.85
C ALA A 261 29.17 -14.38 -1.42
N LEU A 262 28.02 -13.75 -1.18
CA LEU A 262 27.76 -12.37 -1.61
C LEU A 262 28.70 -11.35 -0.94
N LYS A 263 29.14 -11.63 0.30
CA LYS A 263 30.12 -10.81 1.01
C LYS A 263 31.52 -11.00 0.45
N ASP A 264 31.91 -12.24 0.16
CA ASP A 264 33.22 -12.58 -0.41
C ASP A 264 33.39 -11.97 -1.82
N GLU A 265 32.29 -11.89 -2.59
CA GLU A 265 32.23 -11.18 -3.88
C GLU A 265 32.22 -9.64 -3.74
N GLY A 266 32.20 -9.11 -2.51
CA GLY A 266 32.16 -7.67 -2.25
C GLY A 266 30.81 -7.00 -2.57
N LEU A 267 29.75 -7.77 -2.82
CA LEU A 267 28.42 -7.25 -3.18
C LEU A 267 27.60 -6.84 -1.94
N LEU A 268 27.87 -7.46 -0.80
CA LEU A 268 27.21 -7.22 0.48
C LEU A 268 28.11 -6.40 1.42
N SER A 269 27.71 -5.18 1.78
CA SER A 269 28.47 -4.34 2.72
C SER A 269 27.66 -4.02 3.98
N MET A 270 28.25 -4.24 5.17
CA MET A 270 27.65 -3.87 6.47
C MET A 270 27.90 -2.40 6.88
N GLU A 271 28.59 -1.61 6.04
CA GLU A 271 28.80 -0.19 6.34
C GLU A 271 27.47 0.56 6.32
N ARG A 272 27.14 1.21 7.44
CA ARG A 272 26.00 2.12 7.51
C ARG A 272 26.24 3.25 6.51
N ILE A 273 25.31 3.40 5.58
CA ILE A 273 25.21 4.58 4.73
C ILE A 273 24.93 5.76 5.67
N MET A 274 25.93 6.62 5.84
CA MET A 274 25.84 7.84 6.66
C MET A 274 25.19 8.99 5.90
#